data_AF-A0AAW5EJW9-F1
#
_entry.id   AF-A0AAW5EJW9-F1
#
_cell.length_a   1.000
_cell.length_b   1.000
_cell.length_c   1.000
_cell.angle_alpha   90.00
_cell.angle_beta   90.00
_cell.angle_gamma   90.00
#
_symmetry.space_group_name_H-M   'P 1'
#
loop_
_entity.id
_entity.type
_entity.pdbx_description
1 polymer ?
#
loop_
_entity_poly.entity_id
_entity_poly.type
_entity_poly.pdbx_seq_one_letter_code
_entity_poly.pdbx_strand_id
1 'polypeptide(L)'
;MEIARGSGVAEIAWGIVESSEYQERLRGIVLGIGRAATKEFNPEGSYRLVDRYVASGVADDALRERTDARKTPEDGILELIRFMPYWIRAEEKLESYRNGVFYERNNKIREKETVVAFNKVVRDIISEGRYTRKSELISDVQGAMDCLGYGDEEIENAYKFLAYVTNGMRHEIAAEIALRKTKGVRAVYTTGIDDDLAGIDLIVEYKDNNGGEHIIGLDIKSTPDSARNANNSDRDEGYRAIWSGFDHRRGDFGFYEDNLMPSNKAVKRVRSFYETELEKIVRKEVSRHKKK
;
A
#
# COMPACT_ATOMS: atom_id res chain seq x y z
N MET A 1 -26.08 -1.67 -4.24
CA MET A 1 -25.75 -0.65 -3.21
C MET A 1 -25.29 0.68 -3.83
N GLU A 2 -25.93 1.80 -3.50
CA GLU A 2 -25.46 3.16 -3.85
C GLU A 2 -24.39 3.63 -2.86
N ILE A 3 -23.30 4.25 -3.36
CA ILE A 3 -22.24 4.83 -2.51
C ILE A 3 -22.22 6.34 -2.71
N ALA A 4 -22.30 7.09 -1.62
CA ALA A 4 -22.21 8.53 -1.68
C ALA A 4 -20.78 8.97 -2.06
N ARG A 5 -20.71 10.03 -2.87
CA ARG A 5 -19.42 10.57 -3.30
C ARG A 5 -18.69 11.18 -2.12
N GLY A 6 -17.42 10.81 -1.94
CA GLY A 6 -16.59 11.31 -0.84
C GLY A 6 -16.74 10.55 0.48
N SER A 7 -17.50 9.45 0.51
CA SER A 7 -17.61 8.62 1.72
C SER A 7 -16.26 8.03 2.15
N GLY A 8 -16.05 7.93 3.46
CA GLY A 8 -14.87 7.28 4.06
C GLY A 8 -14.93 5.75 4.03
N VAL A 9 -13.88 5.09 4.51
CA VAL A 9 -13.82 3.62 4.61
C VAL A 9 -14.90 3.12 5.56
N ALA A 10 -15.03 3.72 6.75
CA ALA A 10 -16.01 3.28 7.75
C ALA A 10 -17.45 3.48 7.27
N GLU A 11 -17.73 4.58 6.57
CA GLU A 11 -19.05 4.87 6.03
C GLU A 11 -19.46 3.87 4.94
N ILE A 12 -18.53 3.50 4.05
CA ILE A 12 -18.79 2.48 3.02
C ILE A 12 -18.94 1.10 3.67
N ALA A 13 -18.13 0.76 4.67
CA ALA A 13 -18.28 -0.49 5.41
C ALA A 13 -19.65 -0.60 6.09
N TRP A 14 -20.11 0.49 6.72
CA TRP A 14 -21.44 0.58 7.30
C TRP A 14 -22.54 0.40 6.25
N GLY A 15 -22.42 1.09 5.11
CA GLY A 15 -23.35 0.95 3.99
C GLY A 15 -23.43 -0.50 3.46
N ILE A 16 -22.31 -1.22 3.46
CA ILE A 16 -22.28 -2.65 3.12
C ILE A 16 -23.08 -3.46 4.13
N VAL A 17 -22.84 -3.31 5.43
CA VAL A 17 -23.52 -4.10 6.48
C VAL A 17 -25.04 -3.87 6.49
N GLU A 18 -25.48 -2.65 6.20
CA GLU A 18 -26.89 -2.27 6.10
C GLU A 18 -27.55 -2.69 4.77
N SER A 19 -26.77 -3.15 3.78
CA SER A 19 -27.29 -3.51 2.45
C SER A 19 -28.10 -4.81 2.46
N SER A 20 -29.11 -4.88 1.59
CA SER A 20 -29.86 -6.12 1.34
C SER A 20 -28.96 -7.27 0.89
N GLU A 21 -27.96 -6.95 0.06
CA GLU A 21 -26.99 -7.86 -0.53
C GLU A 21 -26.16 -8.54 0.56
N TYR A 22 -25.71 -7.77 1.56
CA TYR A 22 -25.04 -8.29 2.74
C TYR A 22 -25.94 -9.23 3.54
N GLN A 23 -27.17 -8.82 3.82
CA GLN A 23 -28.12 -9.63 4.60
C GLN A 23 -28.48 -10.93 3.89
N GLU A 24 -28.64 -10.91 2.56
CA GLU A 24 -28.88 -12.10 1.75
C GLU A 24 -27.69 -13.06 1.76
N ARG A 25 -26.48 -12.53 1.56
CA ARG A 25 -25.24 -13.32 1.54
C ARG A 25 -24.93 -13.91 2.91
N LEU A 26 -25.11 -13.14 3.98
CA LEU A 26 -25.01 -13.60 5.36
C LEU A 26 -26.02 -14.73 5.61
N ARG A 27 -27.31 -14.54 5.30
CA ARG A 27 -28.33 -15.58 5.45
C ARG A 27 -27.96 -16.86 4.68
N GLY A 28 -27.46 -16.74 3.45
CA GLY A 28 -27.02 -17.88 2.65
C GLY A 28 -25.90 -18.68 3.32
N ILE A 29 -24.89 -18.00 3.85
CA ILE A 29 -23.77 -18.63 4.57
C ILE A 29 -24.25 -19.25 5.88
N VAL A 30 -25.04 -18.54 6.68
CA VAL A 30 -25.58 -19.02 7.97
C VAL A 30 -26.45 -20.26 7.75
N LEU A 31 -27.31 -20.28 6.73
CA LEU A 31 -28.11 -21.45 6.38
C LEU A 31 -27.24 -22.63 5.93
N GLY A 32 -26.16 -22.36 5.18
CA GLY A 32 -25.18 -23.37 4.79
C GLY A 32 -24.44 -23.98 5.98
N ILE A 33 -23.98 -23.13 6.91
CA ILE A 33 -23.33 -23.55 8.16
C ILE A 33 -24.31 -24.33 9.04
N GLY A 34 -25.55 -23.84 9.22
CA GLY A 34 -26.59 -24.52 10.00
C GLY A 34 -26.95 -25.91 9.46
N ARG A 35 -26.82 -26.14 8.15
CA ARG A 35 -26.95 -27.48 7.55
C ARG A 35 -25.75 -28.38 7.84
N ALA A 36 -24.54 -27.82 8.02
CA ALA A 36 -23.31 -28.56 8.30
C ALA A 36 -23.04 -28.77 9.80
N ALA A 37 -23.50 -27.87 10.65
CA ALA A 37 -23.25 -27.83 12.09
C ALA A 37 -24.27 -28.68 12.87
N THR A 38 -24.16 -30.01 12.74
CA THR A 38 -24.81 -30.96 13.66
C THR A 38 -23.90 -31.37 14.84
N LYS A 39 -22.72 -30.75 15.03
CA LYS A 39 -21.87 -30.90 16.22
C LYS A 39 -21.10 -29.61 16.52
N GLU A 40 -21.12 -29.22 17.81
CA GLU A 40 -20.30 -28.21 18.50
C GLU A 40 -19.71 -27.08 17.63
N PHE A 41 -20.54 -26.08 17.30
CA PHE A 41 -20.10 -24.85 16.64
C PHE A 41 -20.28 -23.67 17.59
N ASN A 42 -19.19 -22.95 17.92
CA ASN A 42 -19.27 -21.75 18.74
C ASN A 42 -19.76 -20.57 17.86
N PRO A 43 -21.02 -20.11 18.00
CA PRO A 43 -21.65 -19.25 17.01
C PRO A 43 -21.05 -17.84 17.00
N GLU A 44 -20.79 -17.26 18.17
CA GLU A 44 -20.51 -15.83 18.32
C GLU A 44 -19.16 -15.40 17.71
N GLY A 45 -18.10 -16.19 17.91
CA GLY A 45 -16.80 -15.95 17.27
C GLY A 45 -16.77 -16.31 15.78
N SER A 46 -17.64 -17.22 15.36
CA SER A 46 -17.70 -17.69 13.97
C SER A 46 -18.52 -16.75 13.07
N TYR A 47 -19.56 -16.10 13.61
CA TYR A 47 -20.32 -15.09 12.87
C TYR A 47 -19.50 -13.81 12.60
N ARG A 48 -18.70 -13.34 13.55
CA ARG A 48 -17.77 -12.21 13.34
C ARG A 48 -16.72 -12.48 12.26
N LEU A 49 -16.23 -13.73 12.19
CA LEU A 49 -15.38 -14.18 11.08
C LEU A 49 -16.10 -14.14 9.74
N VAL A 50 -17.39 -14.50 9.71
CA VAL A 50 -18.22 -14.49 8.50
C VAL A 50 -18.47 -13.06 8.01
N ASP A 51 -18.73 -12.11 8.90
CA ASP A 51 -19.09 -10.72 8.57
C ASP A 51 -18.06 -10.06 7.62
N ARG A 52 -16.77 -10.13 7.94
CA ARG A 52 -15.70 -9.59 7.07
C ARG A 52 -15.59 -10.26 5.70
N TYR A 53 -15.86 -11.56 5.57
CA TYR A 53 -15.83 -12.24 4.27
C TYR A 53 -17.13 -12.02 3.47
N VAL A 54 -18.26 -11.82 4.16
CA VAL A 54 -19.50 -11.36 3.53
C VAL A 54 -19.27 -9.98 2.94
N ALA A 55 -18.78 -9.03 3.75
CA ALA A 55 -18.50 -7.67 3.31
C ALA A 55 -17.48 -7.62 2.16
N SER A 56 -16.39 -8.38 2.26
CA SER A 56 -15.40 -8.50 1.19
C SER A 56 -16.04 -8.95 -0.13
N GLY A 57 -16.95 -9.91 -0.09
CA GLY A 57 -17.62 -10.36 -1.30
C GLY A 57 -18.73 -9.43 -1.80
N VAL A 58 -19.45 -8.73 -0.93
CA VAL A 58 -20.35 -7.64 -1.36
C VAL A 58 -19.56 -6.55 -2.08
N ALA A 59 -18.37 -6.21 -1.57
CA ALA A 59 -17.47 -5.27 -2.24
C ALA A 59 -16.99 -5.80 -3.60
N ASP A 60 -16.64 -7.09 -3.71
CA ASP A 60 -16.27 -7.70 -4.99
C ASP A 60 -17.42 -7.71 -6.01
N ASP A 61 -18.63 -8.05 -5.57
CA ASP A 61 -19.83 -8.05 -6.41
C ASP A 61 -20.10 -6.61 -6.92
N ALA A 62 -20.02 -5.60 -6.05
CA ALA A 62 -20.18 -4.19 -6.43
C ALA A 62 -19.09 -3.70 -7.41
N LEU A 63 -17.84 -4.13 -7.25
CA LEU A 63 -16.75 -3.80 -8.17
C LEU A 63 -16.95 -4.45 -9.55
N ARG A 64 -17.45 -5.69 -9.61
CA ARG A 64 -17.74 -6.39 -10.87
C ARG A 64 -18.85 -5.70 -11.66
N GLU A 65 -19.92 -5.28 -11.00
CA GLU A 65 -21.01 -4.53 -11.63
C GLU A 65 -20.54 -3.19 -12.21
N ARG A 66 -19.50 -2.59 -11.62
CA ARG A 66 -18.93 -1.30 -12.05
C ARG A 66 -17.85 -1.42 -13.12
N THR A 67 -17.43 -2.63 -13.51
CA THR A 67 -16.33 -2.81 -14.46
C THR A 67 -16.68 -2.28 -15.87
N ASP A 68 -17.97 -2.14 -16.18
CA ASP A 68 -18.48 -1.50 -17.40
C ASP A 68 -18.55 0.04 -17.32
N ALA A 69 -18.33 0.62 -16.13
CA ALA A 69 -18.36 2.05 -15.86
C ALA A 69 -16.94 2.60 -15.55
N ARG A 70 -16.78 3.93 -15.62
CA ARG A 70 -15.50 4.58 -15.28
C ARG A 70 -15.22 4.40 -13.79
N LYS A 71 -14.06 3.83 -13.44
CA LYS A 71 -13.60 3.70 -12.04
C LYS A 71 -13.74 5.03 -11.29
N THR A 72 -14.35 4.99 -10.12
CA THR A 72 -14.47 6.15 -9.20
C THR A 72 -13.51 5.99 -8.02
N PRO A 73 -13.16 7.07 -7.30
CA PRO A 73 -12.36 6.98 -6.08
C PRO A 73 -12.93 5.98 -5.06
N GLU A 74 -14.26 5.86 -4.97
CA GLU A 74 -14.96 4.93 -4.08
C GLU A 74 -14.68 3.46 -4.42
N ASP A 75 -14.33 3.15 -5.67
CA ASP A 75 -13.89 1.80 -6.05
C ASP A 75 -12.58 1.44 -5.35
N GLY A 76 -11.69 2.40 -5.09
CA GLY A 76 -10.49 2.17 -4.29
C GLY A 76 -10.81 1.77 -2.84
N ILE A 77 -11.85 2.35 -2.23
CA ILE A 77 -12.30 1.96 -0.89
C ILE A 77 -12.96 0.58 -0.90
N LEU A 78 -13.75 0.26 -1.92
CA LEU A 78 -14.30 -1.09 -2.09
C LEU A 78 -13.19 -2.12 -2.28
N GLU A 79 -12.16 -1.81 -3.07
CA GLU A 79 -10.98 -2.67 -3.22
C GLU A 79 -10.27 -2.88 -1.87
N LEU A 80 -10.19 -1.83 -1.04
CA LEU A 80 -9.61 -1.92 0.31
C LEU A 80 -10.39 -2.90 1.19
N ILE A 81 -11.72 -2.74 1.27
CA ILE A 81 -12.61 -3.62 2.06
C ILE A 81 -12.56 -5.06 1.53
N ARG A 82 -12.51 -5.24 0.20
CA ARG A 82 -12.38 -6.56 -0.43
C ARG A 82 -11.11 -7.27 0.02
N PHE A 83 -9.96 -6.60 0.04
CA PHE A 83 -8.68 -7.22 0.37
C PHE A 83 -8.40 -7.33 1.87
N MET A 84 -9.01 -6.49 2.69
CA MET A 84 -8.74 -6.37 4.13
C MET A 84 -8.67 -7.71 4.91
N PRO A 85 -9.64 -8.66 4.79
CA PRO A 85 -9.56 -9.92 5.55
C PRO A 85 -8.39 -10.82 5.12
N TYR A 86 -7.98 -10.73 3.85
CA TYR A 86 -6.85 -11.50 3.32
C TYR A 86 -5.52 -10.88 3.71
N TRP A 87 -5.43 -9.55 3.68
CA TRP A 87 -4.24 -8.79 4.06
C TRP A 87 -3.83 -9.03 5.51
N ILE A 88 -4.76 -8.95 6.47
CA ILE A 88 -4.45 -9.17 7.90
C ILE A 88 -3.86 -10.57 8.11
N ARG A 89 -4.49 -11.60 7.52
CA ARG A 89 -3.98 -12.97 7.59
C ARG A 89 -2.61 -13.14 6.95
N ALA A 90 -2.35 -12.43 5.84
CA ALA A 90 -1.07 -12.48 5.16
C ALA A 90 0.03 -11.85 6.02
N GLU A 91 -0.22 -10.69 6.65
CA GLU A 91 0.73 -10.04 7.55
C GLU A 91 1.05 -10.91 8.78
N GLU A 92 0.03 -11.48 9.44
CA GLU A 92 0.21 -12.39 10.59
C GLU A 92 1.10 -13.59 10.23
N LYS A 93 0.86 -14.20 9.06
CA LYS A 93 1.71 -15.30 8.57
C LYS A 93 3.13 -14.84 8.27
N LEU A 94 3.31 -13.70 7.59
CA LEU A 94 4.64 -13.17 7.28
C LEU A 94 5.41 -12.83 8.55
N GLU A 95 4.75 -12.30 9.58
CA GLU A 95 5.33 -12.07 10.90
C GLU A 95 5.72 -13.39 11.57
N SER A 96 4.84 -14.40 11.53
CA SER A 96 5.16 -15.74 12.06
C SER A 96 6.42 -16.34 11.39
N TYR A 97 6.59 -16.15 10.07
CA TYR A 97 7.76 -16.61 9.34
C TYR A 97 9.04 -15.86 9.74
N ARG A 98 8.94 -14.57 10.10
CA ARG A 98 10.05 -13.79 10.68
C ARG A 98 10.45 -14.33 12.06
N ASN A 99 9.48 -14.85 12.81
CA ASN A 99 9.68 -15.45 14.13
C ASN A 99 10.14 -16.93 14.08
N GLY A 100 10.55 -17.42 12.91
CA GLY A 100 11.17 -18.74 12.76
C GLY A 100 10.19 -19.88 12.49
N VAL A 101 8.90 -19.59 12.26
CA VAL A 101 7.94 -20.60 11.81
C VAL A 101 8.33 -21.09 10.42
N PHE A 102 8.36 -22.41 10.24
CA PHE A 102 8.64 -23.04 8.94
C PHE A 102 7.56 -22.68 7.92
N TYR A 103 7.97 -22.42 6.68
CA TYR A 103 7.06 -22.14 5.58
C TYR A 103 7.57 -22.73 4.27
N GLU A 104 6.63 -23.08 3.40
CA GLU A 104 6.94 -23.36 2.01
C GLU A 104 7.12 -22.05 1.25
N ARG A 105 8.18 -21.97 0.43
CA ARG A 105 8.54 -20.76 -0.32
C ARG A 105 7.35 -20.16 -1.08
N ASN A 106 6.55 -21.00 -1.74
CA ASN A 106 5.39 -20.55 -2.52
C ASN A 106 4.31 -19.90 -1.66
N ASN A 107 4.12 -20.37 -0.43
CA ASN A 107 3.15 -19.75 0.50
C ASN A 107 3.62 -18.35 0.87
N LYS A 108 4.91 -18.18 1.20
CA LYS A 108 5.46 -16.84 1.48
C LYS A 108 5.35 -15.89 0.29
N ILE A 109 5.51 -16.38 -0.95
CA ILE A 109 5.31 -15.56 -2.15
C ILE A 109 3.85 -15.10 -2.24
N ARG A 110 2.89 -16.01 -2.07
CA ARG A 110 1.46 -15.68 -2.11
C ARG A 110 1.02 -14.68 -1.03
N GLU A 111 1.53 -14.83 0.19
CA GLU A 111 1.23 -13.88 1.26
C GLU A 111 1.83 -12.50 0.94
N LYS A 112 3.05 -12.45 0.36
CA LYS A 112 3.65 -11.19 -0.10
C LYS A 112 2.85 -10.54 -1.23
N GLU A 113 2.38 -11.31 -2.22
CA GLU A 113 1.53 -10.81 -3.31
C GLU A 113 0.26 -10.17 -2.76
N THR A 114 -0.36 -10.80 -1.76
CA THR A 114 -1.57 -10.29 -1.09
C THR A 114 -1.28 -8.96 -0.39
N VAL A 115 -0.16 -8.85 0.33
CA VAL A 115 0.26 -7.61 0.99
C VAL A 115 0.57 -6.52 -0.03
N VAL A 116 1.29 -6.83 -1.12
CA VAL A 116 1.60 -5.88 -2.19
C VAL A 116 0.32 -5.36 -2.85
N ALA A 117 -0.66 -6.23 -3.13
CA ALA A 117 -1.94 -5.83 -3.71
C ALA A 117 -2.70 -4.85 -2.80
N PHE A 118 -2.79 -5.17 -1.49
CA PHE A 118 -3.41 -4.27 -0.52
C PHE A 118 -2.67 -2.92 -0.45
N ASN A 119 -1.34 -2.97 -0.45
CA ASN A 119 -0.51 -1.78 -0.40
C ASN A 119 -0.74 -0.84 -1.59
N LYS A 120 -0.92 -1.38 -2.81
CA LYS A 120 -1.26 -0.56 -3.98
C LYS A 120 -2.56 0.19 -3.81
N VAL A 121 -3.59 -0.46 -3.28
CA VAL A 121 -4.88 0.18 -3.01
C VAL A 121 -4.72 1.34 -2.01
N VAL A 122 -3.95 1.14 -0.94
CA VAL A 122 -3.66 2.21 0.03
C VAL A 122 -2.90 3.36 -0.63
N ARG A 123 -1.90 3.06 -1.47
CA ARG A 123 -1.14 4.07 -2.22
C ARG A 123 -2.06 4.90 -3.13
N ASP A 124 -2.97 4.25 -3.83
CA ASP A 124 -3.93 4.91 -4.73
C ASP A 124 -4.85 5.85 -3.95
N ILE A 125 -5.42 5.39 -2.84
CA ILE A 125 -6.25 6.20 -1.92
C ILE A 125 -5.49 7.45 -1.44
N ILE A 126 -4.22 7.30 -1.06
CA ILE A 126 -3.37 8.42 -0.63
C ILE A 126 -3.09 9.38 -1.80
N SER A 127 -2.79 8.83 -2.99
CA SER A 127 -2.42 9.60 -4.18
C SER A 127 -3.59 10.40 -4.76
N GLU A 128 -4.82 9.89 -4.61
CA GLU A 128 -6.05 10.59 -4.96
C GLU A 128 -6.37 11.76 -4.02
N GLY A 129 -5.68 11.85 -2.87
CA GLY A 129 -5.83 12.94 -1.92
C GLY A 129 -7.14 12.90 -1.12
N ARG A 130 -7.74 11.70 -0.97
CA ARG A 130 -8.96 11.50 -0.18
C ARG A 130 -8.76 11.83 1.30
N TYR A 131 -7.57 11.54 1.80
CA TYR A 131 -7.14 11.81 3.16
C TYR A 131 -6.02 12.84 3.14
N THR A 132 -6.06 13.75 4.09
CA THR A 132 -4.97 14.72 4.25
C THR A 132 -3.98 14.27 5.32
N ARG A 133 -4.47 13.49 6.29
CA ARG A 133 -3.71 13.04 7.45
C ARG A 133 -3.63 11.52 7.53
N LYS A 134 -2.51 11.03 8.06
CA LYS A 134 -2.27 9.63 8.33
C LYS A 134 -3.20 9.14 9.44
N SER A 135 -3.33 9.91 10.52
CA SER A 135 -4.26 9.59 11.62
C SER A 135 -5.70 9.44 11.14
N GLU A 136 -6.14 10.30 10.23
CA GLU A 136 -7.48 10.27 9.62
C GLU A 136 -7.70 8.98 8.83
N LEU A 137 -6.80 8.65 7.89
CA LEU A 137 -6.87 7.40 7.13
C LEU A 137 -6.87 6.17 8.04
N ILE A 138 -5.92 6.10 8.98
CA ILE A 138 -5.79 4.95 9.87
C ILE A 138 -7.03 4.79 10.75
N SER A 139 -7.53 5.88 11.34
CA SER A 139 -8.72 5.85 12.19
C SER A 139 -9.97 5.42 11.41
N ASP A 140 -10.10 5.85 10.16
CA ASP A 140 -11.24 5.49 9.31
C ASP A 140 -11.20 4.00 8.92
N VAL A 141 -10.01 3.46 8.62
CA VAL A 141 -9.83 2.02 8.40
C VAL A 141 -10.12 1.22 9.67
N GLN A 142 -9.68 1.67 10.85
CA GLN A 142 -10.00 1.02 12.11
C GLN A 142 -11.51 1.04 12.41
N GLY A 143 -12.19 2.15 12.13
CA GLY A 143 -13.66 2.24 12.25
C GLY A 143 -14.38 1.26 11.32
N ALA A 144 -13.87 1.08 10.09
CA ALA A 144 -14.38 0.06 9.18
C ALA A 144 -14.16 -1.36 9.73
N MET A 145 -12.98 -1.64 10.29
CA MET A 145 -12.70 -2.95 10.89
C MET A 145 -13.61 -3.25 12.09
N ASP A 146 -13.85 -2.28 12.96
CA ASP A 146 -14.79 -2.42 14.07
C ASP A 146 -16.20 -2.76 13.56
N CYS A 147 -16.67 -2.01 12.55
CA CYS A 147 -17.95 -2.26 11.89
C CYS A 147 -18.04 -3.67 11.26
N LEU A 148 -16.93 -4.19 10.76
CA LEU A 148 -16.85 -5.50 10.08
C LEU A 148 -16.55 -6.67 11.03
N GLY A 149 -16.62 -6.44 12.35
CA GLY A 149 -16.55 -7.49 13.37
C GLY A 149 -15.14 -8.00 13.67
N TYR A 150 -14.09 -7.27 13.31
CA TYR A 150 -12.71 -7.62 13.69
C TYR A 150 -12.53 -7.49 15.21
N GLY A 151 -11.69 -8.35 15.79
CA GLY A 151 -11.36 -8.27 17.22
C GLY A 151 -10.37 -7.15 17.55
N ASP A 152 -10.35 -6.70 18.81
CA ASP A 152 -9.46 -5.63 19.28
C ASP A 152 -7.97 -5.89 18.96
N GLU A 153 -7.52 -7.14 19.13
CA GLU A 153 -6.14 -7.54 18.81
C GLU A 153 -5.84 -7.46 17.31
N GLU A 154 -6.78 -7.87 16.45
CA GLU A 154 -6.64 -7.75 14.99
C GLU A 154 -6.59 -6.28 14.56
N ILE A 155 -7.40 -5.42 15.18
CA ILE A 155 -7.41 -3.97 14.95
C ILE A 155 -6.11 -3.33 15.41
N GLU A 156 -5.58 -3.71 16.58
CA GLU A 156 -4.30 -3.20 17.08
C GLU A 156 -3.13 -3.61 16.18
N ASN A 157 -3.13 -4.85 15.69
CA ASN A 157 -2.11 -5.34 14.77
C ASN A 157 -2.20 -4.63 13.41
N ALA A 158 -3.40 -4.53 12.86
CA ALA A 158 -3.64 -3.78 11.62
C ALA A 158 -3.19 -2.32 11.72
N TYR A 159 -3.42 -1.66 12.87
CA TYR A 159 -2.92 -0.31 13.13
C TYR A 159 -1.40 -0.24 13.00
N LYS A 160 -0.67 -1.17 13.64
CA LYS A 160 0.81 -1.21 13.57
C LYS A 160 1.29 -1.37 12.14
N PHE A 161 0.68 -2.30 11.39
CA PHE A 161 1.04 -2.54 9.98
C PHE A 161 0.72 -1.33 9.10
N LEU A 162 -0.50 -0.79 9.17
CA LEU A 162 -0.91 0.40 8.40
C LEU A 162 -0.05 1.60 8.72
N ALA A 163 0.30 1.85 9.97
CA ALA A 163 1.17 2.96 10.36
C ALA A 163 2.55 2.84 9.72
N TYR A 164 3.13 1.63 9.68
CA TYR A 164 4.42 1.38 9.04
C TYR A 164 4.34 1.54 7.52
N VAL A 165 3.37 0.88 6.89
CA VAL A 165 3.17 0.89 5.43
C VAL A 165 2.88 2.30 4.93
N THR A 166 1.94 3.00 5.57
CA THR A 166 1.58 4.38 5.20
C THR A 166 2.77 5.32 5.34
N ASN A 167 3.64 5.09 6.34
CA ASN A 167 4.87 5.84 6.49
C ASN A 167 5.86 5.57 5.35
N GLY A 168 6.01 4.34 4.87
CA GLY A 168 6.82 4.04 3.68
C GLY A 168 6.25 4.73 2.44
N MET A 169 4.97 4.50 2.16
CA MET A 169 4.28 5.01 0.96
C MET A 169 4.31 6.53 0.85
N ARG A 170 4.13 7.27 1.93
CA ARG A 170 4.21 8.75 1.86
C ARG A 170 5.58 9.22 1.37
N HIS A 171 6.65 8.50 1.70
CA HIS A 171 7.99 8.81 1.22
C HIS A 171 8.18 8.43 -0.25
N GLU A 172 7.60 7.32 -0.71
CA GLU A 172 7.56 6.94 -2.13
C GLU A 172 6.78 7.95 -2.99
N ILE A 173 5.57 8.33 -2.56
CA ILE A 173 4.75 9.32 -3.27
C ILE A 173 5.43 10.69 -3.25
N ALA A 174 6.02 11.09 -2.12
CA ALA A 174 6.77 12.34 -2.03
C ALA A 174 7.99 12.35 -2.98
N ALA A 175 8.72 11.22 -3.04
CA ALA A 175 9.82 11.01 -3.98
C ALA A 175 9.35 11.13 -5.43
N GLU A 176 8.26 10.45 -5.78
CA GLU A 176 7.64 10.51 -7.10
C GLU A 176 7.29 11.95 -7.50
N ILE A 177 6.60 12.69 -6.62
CA ILE A 177 6.22 14.09 -6.85
C ILE A 177 7.45 14.98 -7.06
N ALA A 178 8.53 14.74 -6.30
CA ALA A 178 9.76 15.50 -6.43
C ALA A 178 10.50 15.16 -7.72
N LEU A 179 10.67 13.87 -8.04
CA LEU A 179 11.32 13.36 -9.24
C LEU A 179 10.65 13.87 -10.52
N ARG A 180 9.31 13.85 -10.59
CA ARG A 180 8.55 14.42 -11.73
C ARG A 180 8.83 15.91 -11.95
N LYS A 181 9.36 16.62 -10.94
CA LYS A 181 9.70 18.04 -11.00
C LYS A 181 11.22 18.28 -11.04
N THR A 182 12.02 17.23 -11.11
CA THR A 182 13.48 17.27 -11.17
C THR A 182 13.94 17.42 -12.62
N LYS A 183 14.94 18.29 -12.86
CA LYS A 183 15.48 18.52 -14.19
C LYS A 183 16.08 17.22 -14.77
N GLY A 184 15.82 16.97 -16.05
CA GLY A 184 16.29 15.78 -16.76
C GLY A 184 15.39 14.55 -16.62
N VAL A 185 14.50 14.50 -15.61
CA VAL A 185 13.49 13.44 -15.50
C VAL A 185 12.39 13.69 -16.53
N ARG A 186 12.12 12.68 -17.36
CA ARG A 186 11.07 12.72 -18.39
C ARG A 186 9.76 12.12 -17.90
N ALA A 187 9.86 10.98 -17.22
CA ALA A 187 8.73 10.27 -16.67
C ALA A 187 9.14 9.53 -15.39
N VAL A 188 8.15 9.29 -14.53
CA VAL A 188 8.28 8.47 -13.33
C VAL A 188 7.09 7.55 -13.30
N TYR A 189 7.34 6.25 -13.20
CA TYR A 189 6.31 5.22 -13.13
C TYR A 189 6.37 4.52 -11.78
N THR A 190 5.20 4.24 -11.24
CA THR A 190 5.03 3.28 -10.16
C THR A 190 5.17 1.87 -10.74
N THR A 191 5.77 0.98 -9.98
CA THR A 191 6.14 -0.37 -10.40
C THR A 191 4.97 -1.36 -10.40
N GLY A 192 5.13 -2.44 -11.17
CA GLY A 192 4.22 -3.59 -11.20
C GLY A 192 4.32 -4.44 -9.93
N ILE A 193 3.51 -5.50 -9.80
CA ILE A 193 3.58 -6.39 -8.63
C ILE A 193 4.95 -7.10 -8.59
N ASP A 194 5.44 -7.55 -9.75
CA ASP A 194 6.72 -8.26 -9.87
C ASP A 194 7.90 -7.38 -9.46
N ASP A 195 7.89 -6.12 -9.88
CA ASP A 195 8.93 -5.14 -9.55
C ASP A 195 8.89 -4.75 -8.05
N ASP A 196 7.70 -4.56 -7.46
CA ASP A 196 7.56 -4.33 -6.01
C ASP A 196 8.07 -5.53 -5.20
N LEU A 197 7.81 -6.74 -5.69
CA LEU A 197 8.34 -7.97 -5.09
C LEU A 197 9.86 -8.06 -5.21
N ALA A 198 10.44 -7.48 -6.27
CA ALA A 198 11.87 -7.29 -6.45
C ALA A 198 12.44 -6.10 -5.65
N GLY A 199 11.59 -5.34 -4.95
CA GLY A 199 11.97 -4.21 -4.11
C GLY A 199 12.20 -2.91 -4.87
N ILE A 200 11.70 -2.78 -6.09
CA ILE A 200 11.73 -1.54 -6.87
C ILE A 200 10.41 -0.83 -6.64
N ASP A 201 10.43 0.43 -6.19
CA ASP A 201 9.22 1.23 -5.92
C ASP A 201 8.88 2.17 -7.08
N LEU A 202 9.89 2.62 -7.83
CA LEU A 202 9.76 3.60 -8.91
C LEU A 202 10.71 3.29 -10.07
N ILE A 203 10.24 3.50 -11.29
CA ILE A 203 11.08 3.53 -12.50
C ILE A 203 11.15 4.96 -13.02
N VAL A 204 12.37 5.46 -13.22
CA VAL A 204 12.63 6.83 -13.68
C VAL A 204 13.26 6.83 -15.06
N GLU A 205 12.61 7.49 -16.01
CA GLU A 205 13.23 7.85 -17.30
C GLU A 205 13.99 9.16 -17.14
N TYR A 206 15.32 9.10 -17.27
CA TYR A 206 16.21 10.23 -17.05
C TYR A 206 17.06 10.54 -18.27
N LYS A 207 17.10 11.82 -18.67
CA LYS A 207 18.03 12.36 -19.65
C LYS A 207 19.17 13.08 -18.95
N ASP A 208 20.38 12.57 -19.11
CA ASP A 208 21.57 13.20 -18.54
C ASP A 208 21.94 14.50 -19.28
N ASN A 209 22.87 15.26 -18.70
CA ASN A 209 23.33 16.52 -19.28
C ASN A 209 24.07 16.38 -20.63
N ASN A 210 24.51 15.18 -21.00
CA ASN A 210 25.15 14.88 -22.28
C ASN A 210 24.13 14.40 -23.34
N GLY A 211 22.84 14.33 -22.97
CA GLY A 211 21.76 13.90 -23.84
C GLY A 211 21.51 12.39 -23.84
N GLY A 212 22.22 11.60 -23.03
CA GLY A 212 21.99 10.17 -22.86
C GLY A 212 20.69 9.87 -22.13
N GLU A 213 20.01 8.78 -22.52
CA GLU A 213 18.74 8.36 -21.95
C GLU A 213 18.93 7.10 -21.11
N HIS A 214 18.36 7.11 -19.90
CA HIS A 214 18.56 6.09 -18.88
C HIS A 214 17.24 5.69 -18.24
N ILE A 215 17.08 4.41 -17.97
CA ILE A 215 15.95 3.85 -17.20
C ILE A 215 16.52 3.38 -15.87
N ILE A 216 16.07 3.99 -14.77
CA ILE A 216 16.64 3.77 -13.43
C ILE A 216 15.54 3.24 -12.51
N GLY A 217 15.70 2.01 -12.02
CA GLY A 217 14.88 1.45 -10.95
C GLY A 217 15.35 1.96 -9.57
N LEU A 218 14.43 2.49 -8.78
CA LEU A 218 14.68 3.06 -7.46
C LEU A 218 13.89 2.35 -6.37
N ASP A 219 14.59 2.02 -5.28
CA ASP A 219 14.02 1.58 -4.01
C ASP A 219 14.07 2.76 -3.03
N ILE A 220 12.92 3.35 -2.72
CA ILE A 220 12.80 4.58 -1.92
C ILE A 220 12.77 4.23 -0.44
N LYS A 221 13.78 4.70 0.29
CA LYS A 221 13.81 4.60 1.75
C LYS A 221 13.43 5.91 2.42
N SER A 222 12.73 5.79 3.55
CA SER A 222 12.35 6.93 4.40
C SER A 222 13.55 7.60 5.07
N THR A 223 14.67 6.89 5.29
CA THR A 223 15.88 7.42 5.93
C THR A 223 17.16 7.20 5.12
N PRO A 224 18.18 8.08 5.28
CA PRO A 224 19.51 7.90 4.67
C PRO A 224 20.19 6.59 5.06
N ASP A 225 20.08 6.20 6.34
CA ASP A 225 20.74 5.00 6.86
C ASP A 225 20.11 3.73 6.29
N SER A 226 18.77 3.69 6.17
CA SER A 226 18.07 2.59 5.50
C SER A 226 18.51 2.45 4.04
N ALA A 227 18.62 3.57 3.29
CA ALA A 227 19.09 3.53 1.89
C ALA A 227 20.54 3.04 1.79
N ARG A 228 21.42 3.49 2.70
CA ARG A 228 22.81 3.04 2.74
C ARG A 228 22.92 1.56 3.05
N ASN A 229 22.16 1.08 4.03
CA ASN A 229 22.18 -0.32 4.43
C ASN A 229 21.68 -1.23 3.31
N ALA A 230 20.60 -0.85 2.61
CA ALA A 230 20.09 -1.59 1.46
C ALA A 230 21.12 -1.69 0.32
N ASN A 231 21.82 -0.60 0.01
CA ASN A 231 22.91 -0.62 -0.99
C ASN A 231 24.15 -1.42 -0.55
N ASN A 232 24.33 -1.64 0.76
CA ASN A 232 25.44 -2.44 1.28
C ASN A 232 25.11 -3.95 1.30
N SER A 233 23.82 -4.31 1.37
CA SER A 233 23.35 -5.70 1.39
C SER A 233 23.20 -6.30 -0.01
N ASP A 234 22.82 -5.51 -1.02
CA ASP A 234 22.61 -5.99 -2.39
C ASP A 234 23.79 -5.67 -3.31
N ARG A 235 24.43 -6.73 -3.83
CA ARG A 235 25.48 -6.66 -4.87
C ARG A 235 24.94 -6.82 -6.30
N ASP A 236 23.62 -6.94 -6.49
CA ASP A 236 23.04 -7.22 -7.80
C ASP A 236 22.70 -5.97 -8.63
N GLU A 237 22.87 -6.13 -9.95
CA GLU A 237 22.87 -5.09 -10.96
C GLU A 237 21.44 -4.89 -11.49
N GLY A 238 20.71 -3.87 -11.03
CA GLY A 238 19.42 -3.52 -11.66
C GLY A 238 18.66 -2.34 -11.04
N TYR A 239 18.77 -2.13 -9.73
CA TYR A 239 18.08 -1.03 -9.04
C TYR A 239 18.96 -0.41 -7.94
N ARG A 240 18.55 0.76 -7.43
CA ARG A 240 19.30 1.52 -6.41
C ARG A 240 18.40 1.93 -5.27
N ALA A 241 18.81 1.58 -4.06
CA ALA A 241 18.19 2.15 -2.88
C ALA A 241 18.59 3.63 -2.75
N ILE A 242 17.61 4.52 -2.56
CA ILE A 242 17.84 5.95 -2.42
C ILE A 242 16.95 6.48 -1.30
N TRP A 243 17.50 7.41 -0.52
CA TRP A 243 16.70 8.13 0.46
C TRP A 243 15.73 9.07 -0.26
N SER A 244 14.48 9.13 0.20
CA SER A 244 13.45 10.03 -0.34
C SER A 244 13.81 11.52 -0.31
N GLY A 245 14.80 11.93 0.50
CA GLY A 245 15.18 13.34 0.69
C GLY A 245 14.26 14.15 1.61
N PHE A 246 13.18 13.54 2.10
CA PHE A 246 12.26 14.13 3.07
C PHE A 246 12.63 13.72 4.49
N ASP A 247 12.60 14.68 5.41
CA ASP A 247 13.00 14.52 6.80
C ASP A 247 11.88 14.98 7.73
N HIS A 248 11.46 14.07 8.58
CA HIS A 248 10.45 14.34 9.60
C HIS A 248 10.85 15.45 10.56
N ARG A 249 12.14 15.54 10.93
CA ARG A 249 12.66 16.57 11.86
C ARG A 249 12.53 17.98 11.28
N ARG A 250 12.38 18.08 9.97
CA ARG A 250 12.18 19.36 9.25
C ARG A 250 10.70 19.71 9.08
N GLY A 251 9.80 18.89 9.58
CA GLY A 251 8.35 19.07 9.43
C GLY A 251 7.90 18.95 7.98
N ASP A 252 8.60 18.17 7.16
CA ASP A 252 8.31 18.05 5.72
C ASP A 252 6.90 17.50 5.45
N PHE A 253 6.42 16.65 6.36
CA PHE A 253 5.07 16.07 6.41
C PHE A 253 4.20 16.71 7.52
N GLY A 254 4.42 18.00 7.80
CA GLY A 254 3.63 18.74 8.78
C GLY A 254 4.04 18.50 10.23
N PHE A 255 3.28 19.12 11.15
CA PHE A 255 3.49 19.01 12.59
C PHE A 255 3.11 17.62 13.08
N TYR A 256 3.90 17.03 13.98
CA TYR A 256 3.80 15.62 14.40
C TYR A 256 3.84 14.58 13.27
N GLU A 257 4.29 14.97 12.07
CA GLU A 257 4.40 14.09 10.91
C GLU A 257 3.08 13.43 10.50
N ASP A 258 1.97 14.13 10.71
CA ASP A 258 0.67 13.53 10.46
C ASP A 258 0.17 13.75 9.03
N ASN A 259 0.79 14.62 8.22
CA ASN A 259 0.35 14.79 6.83
C ASN A 259 0.78 13.59 5.97
N LEU A 260 -0.13 13.18 5.08
CA LEU A 260 0.18 12.17 4.07
C LEU A 260 1.05 12.74 2.95
N MET A 261 0.82 13.99 2.56
CA MET A 261 1.56 14.66 1.49
C MET A 261 2.61 15.64 2.03
N PRO A 262 3.79 15.75 1.37
CA PRO A 262 4.79 16.72 1.74
C PRO A 262 4.35 18.15 1.36
N SER A 263 4.86 19.15 2.07
CA SER A 263 4.63 20.54 1.67
C SER A 263 5.30 20.87 0.32
N ASN A 264 4.72 21.81 -0.44
CA ASN A 264 5.33 22.31 -1.68
C ASN A 264 6.75 22.86 -1.47
N LYS A 265 7.04 23.43 -0.29
CA LYS A 265 8.37 23.92 0.09
C LYS A 265 9.35 22.76 0.24
N ALA A 266 8.95 21.67 0.89
CA ALA A 266 9.76 20.46 1.03
C ALA A 266 10.08 19.86 -0.35
N VAL A 267 9.06 19.69 -1.20
CA VAL A 267 9.22 19.15 -2.56
C VAL A 267 10.22 19.98 -3.38
N LYS A 268 10.14 21.32 -3.35
CA LYS A 268 11.08 22.18 -4.10
C LYS A 268 12.53 22.00 -3.66
N ARG A 269 12.76 21.85 -2.36
CA ARG A 269 14.10 21.70 -1.77
C ARG A 269 14.78 20.38 -2.18
N VAL A 270 14.01 19.30 -2.32
CA VAL A 270 14.56 17.96 -2.59
C VAL A 270 14.94 17.75 -4.07
N ARG A 271 14.50 18.60 -5.00
CA ARG A 271 14.80 18.46 -6.44
C ARG A 271 16.30 18.41 -6.75
N SER A 272 17.09 19.29 -6.14
CA SER A 272 18.55 19.33 -6.37
C SER A 272 19.26 18.09 -5.83
N PHE A 273 18.71 17.49 -4.76
CA PHE A 273 19.18 16.20 -4.26
C PHE A 273 18.97 15.12 -5.32
N TYR A 274 17.77 15.00 -5.90
CA TYR A 274 17.51 14.00 -6.94
C TYR A 274 18.33 14.23 -8.22
N GLU A 275 18.49 15.48 -8.67
CA GLU A 275 19.34 15.80 -9.83
C GLU A 275 20.77 15.30 -9.60
N THR A 276 21.31 15.52 -8.39
CA THR A 276 22.65 15.09 -8.01
C THR A 276 22.78 13.57 -7.93
N GLU A 277 21.79 12.88 -7.36
CA GLU A 277 21.84 11.43 -7.19
C GLU A 277 21.67 10.68 -8.52
N LEU A 278 20.75 11.12 -9.40
CA LEU A 278 20.57 10.52 -10.72
C LEU A 278 21.85 10.66 -11.58
N GLU A 279 22.49 11.84 -11.57
CA GLU A 279 23.78 12.06 -12.22
C GLU A 279 24.88 11.12 -11.69
N LYS A 280 24.93 10.89 -10.37
CA LYS A 280 25.88 9.94 -9.77
C LYS A 280 25.61 8.51 -10.22
N ILE A 281 24.35 8.09 -10.32
CA ILE A 281 23.95 6.76 -10.78
C ILE A 281 24.43 6.55 -12.22
N VAL A 282 24.06 7.47 -13.12
CA VAL A 282 24.45 7.42 -14.54
C VAL A 282 25.98 7.38 -14.70
N ARG A 283 26.73 8.23 -14.00
CA ARG A 283 28.20 8.25 -14.09
C ARG A 283 28.83 6.91 -13.68
N LYS A 284 28.29 6.26 -12.64
CA LYS A 284 28.78 4.94 -12.20
C LYS A 284 28.48 3.87 -13.24
N GLU A 285 27.30 3.89 -13.87
CA GLU A 285 26.91 2.94 -14.91
C GLU A 285 27.78 3.09 -16.17
N VAL A 286 27.96 4.32 -16.66
CA VAL A 286 28.86 4.60 -17.81
C VAL A 286 30.29 4.14 -17.50
N SER A 287 30.78 4.38 -16.28
CA SER A 287 32.13 3.96 -15.87
C SER A 287 32.30 2.45 -15.81
N ARG A 288 31.24 1.69 -15.49
CA ARG A 288 31.27 0.22 -15.52
C ARG A 288 31.34 -0.31 -16.95
N HIS A 289 30.59 0.28 -17.88
CA HIS A 289 30.60 -0.12 -19.29
C HIS A 289 31.94 0.15 -19.98
N LYS A 290 32.70 1.17 -19.55
CA LYS A 290 34.06 1.44 -20.07
C LYS A 290 35.14 0.47 -19.56
N LYS A 291 34.83 -0.36 -18.55
CA LYS A 291 35.78 -1.30 -17.92
C LYS A 291 35.54 -2.76 -18.31
N LYS A 292 34.49 -3.03 -19.10
CA LYS A 292 34.24 -4.33 -19.76
C LYS A 292 34.76 -4.25 -21.19
#